data_AF-A0A7Z9JNA1-F1
#
_entry.id   AF-A0A7Z9JNA1-F1
#
_cell.length_a   1.000
_cell.length_b   1.000
_cell.length_c   1.000
_cell.angle_alpha   90.00
_cell.angle_beta   90.00
_cell.angle_gamma   90.00
#
_symmetry.space_group_name_H-M   'P 1'
#
loop_
_entity.id
_entity.type
_entity.pdbx_description
1 polymer ?
#
loop_
_entity_poly.entity_id
_entity_poly.type
_entity_poly.pdbx_seq_one_letter_code
_entity_poly.pdbx_strand_id
1 'polypeptide(L)'
;MRLSQVGPTNRAWLLSLPFLGVICVPALAQTQTPVSEVVRQGYFRAVGEFFALPPTELAILNEWELDEDEIPVALFIAERTGVSAEALVALRRSGRSWAELAARYGVSAAALHVPIPEQSSAGEIATLYQQYRSTPESGWADIQLKSAEIVALINVRLLAQTLGISPAEVLAQSEAADSFVKLFGQLIH
;
A
#
# COMPACT_ATOMS: atom_id res chain seq x y z
N MET A 1 -69.76 -2.99 -63.48
CA MET A 1 -68.45 -2.96 -64.16
C MET A 1 -67.87 -1.57 -63.99
N ARG A 2 -66.76 -1.42 -63.24
CA ARG A 2 -65.83 -0.26 -63.16
C ARG A 2 -66.45 1.09 -62.73
N LEU A 3 -65.79 2.08 -62.12
CA LEU A 3 -64.50 2.38 -61.46
C LEU A 3 -64.70 3.77 -60.80
N SER A 4 -63.69 4.21 -60.02
CA SER A 4 -63.42 5.56 -59.45
C SER A 4 -63.73 5.70 -57.97
N GLN A 5 -62.71 5.67 -57.09
CA GLN A 5 -61.70 6.70 -56.79
C GLN A 5 -62.29 7.94 -56.10
N VAL A 6 -61.79 8.21 -54.89
CA VAL A 6 -61.28 9.48 -54.35
C VAL A 6 -61.59 9.61 -52.85
N GLY A 7 -60.54 9.81 -52.06
CA GLY A 7 -60.58 10.74 -50.91
C GLY A 7 -60.62 10.14 -49.50
N PRO A 8 -60.03 10.81 -48.50
CA PRO A 8 -58.94 10.21 -47.74
C PRO A 8 -59.08 10.33 -46.20
N THR A 9 -57.96 10.03 -45.53
CA THR A 9 -57.46 10.61 -44.28
C THR A 9 -57.86 9.99 -42.93
N ASN A 10 -56.82 9.34 -42.36
CA ASN A 10 -56.29 9.52 -41.00
C ASN A 10 -57.09 8.91 -39.85
N ARG A 11 -56.71 7.68 -39.46
CA ARG A 11 -56.90 7.18 -38.09
C ARG A 11 -55.54 7.01 -37.43
N ALA A 12 -55.40 7.73 -36.32
CA ALA A 12 -54.22 7.84 -35.48
C ALA A 12 -53.73 6.47 -35.00
N TRP A 13 -52.40 6.31 -35.06
CA TRP A 13 -51.68 5.21 -34.44
C TRP A 13 -51.63 5.41 -32.93
N LEU A 14 -52.06 4.39 -32.17
CA LEU A 14 -51.71 4.24 -30.76
C LEU A 14 -50.87 2.97 -30.66
N LEU A 15 -49.55 3.14 -30.56
CA LEU A 15 -48.63 2.10 -30.11
C LEU A 15 -48.14 2.51 -28.72
N SER A 16 -48.61 1.82 -27.69
CA SER A 16 -48.10 1.88 -26.34
C SER A 16 -46.85 1.01 -26.20
N LEU A 17 -45.70 1.63 -25.95
CA LEU A 17 -44.44 0.98 -25.59
C LEU A 17 -44.32 0.93 -24.04
N PRO A 18 -43.98 -0.23 -23.44
CA PRO A 18 -43.68 -0.28 -22.01
C PRO A 18 -42.26 0.23 -21.77
N PHE A 19 -42.13 1.28 -20.95
CA PHE A 19 -40.87 1.83 -20.48
C PHE A 19 -40.30 0.92 -19.38
N LEU A 20 -39.32 0.09 -19.73
CA LEU A 20 -38.55 -0.68 -18.75
C LEU A 20 -37.50 0.26 -18.14
N GLY A 21 -37.82 0.84 -16.98
CA GLY A 21 -36.88 1.70 -16.25
C GLY A 21 -35.75 0.89 -15.62
N VAL A 22 -34.56 0.93 -16.22
CA VAL A 22 -33.33 0.47 -15.59
C VAL A 22 -32.93 1.51 -14.54
N ILE A 23 -33.14 1.19 -13.27
CA ILE A 23 -32.64 2.00 -12.16
C ILE A 23 -31.14 1.72 -12.06
N CYS A 24 -30.33 2.61 -12.65
CA CYS A 24 -28.89 2.64 -12.42
C CYS A 24 -28.66 3.14 -11.00
N VAL A 25 -28.38 2.24 -10.06
CA VAL A 25 -27.94 2.63 -8.72
C VAL A 25 -26.52 3.19 -8.86
N PRO A 26 -26.25 4.46 -8.52
CA PRO A 26 -24.88 4.94 -8.49
C PRO A 26 -24.16 4.18 -7.38
N ALA A 27 -23.14 3.41 -7.74
CA ALA A 27 -22.21 2.86 -6.77
C ALA A 27 -21.64 4.03 -5.97
N LEU A 28 -21.87 4.05 -4.65
CA LEU A 28 -21.23 5.00 -3.76
C LEU A 28 -19.73 4.79 -3.91
N ALA A 29 -19.07 5.69 -4.62
CA ALA A 29 -17.63 5.79 -4.60
C ALA A 29 -17.24 5.98 -3.13
N GLN A 30 -16.57 4.98 -2.56
CA GLN A 30 -15.98 5.11 -1.24
C GLN A 30 -14.94 6.23 -1.34
N THR A 31 -15.29 7.42 -0.87
CA THR A 31 -14.34 8.52 -0.73
C THR A 31 -13.34 8.13 0.33
N GLN A 32 -12.20 7.58 -0.09
CA GLN A 32 -11.02 7.48 0.75
C GLN A 32 -10.68 8.89 1.23
N THR A 33 -10.72 9.12 2.54
CA THR A 33 -10.32 10.39 3.12
C THR A 33 -8.83 10.61 2.82
N PRO A 34 -8.45 11.72 2.16
CA PRO A 34 -7.05 12.00 1.88
C PRO A 34 -6.30 12.20 3.19
N VAL A 35 -5.06 11.69 3.25
CA VAL A 35 -4.18 11.88 4.42
C VAL A 35 -3.90 13.37 4.58
N SER A 36 -4.07 13.89 5.80
CA SER A 36 -3.74 15.29 6.11
C SER A 36 -2.25 15.54 5.85
N GLU A 37 -1.93 16.69 5.24
CA GLU A 37 -0.55 17.15 5.03
C GLU A 37 0.29 17.09 6.31
N VAL A 38 -0.30 17.44 7.46
CA VAL A 38 0.38 17.42 8.76
C VAL A 38 0.80 16.01 9.15
N VAL A 39 -0.06 15.01 8.92
CA VAL A 39 0.23 13.60 9.20
C VAL A 39 1.33 13.10 8.27
N ARG A 40 1.24 13.42 6.98
CA ARG A 40 2.26 13.04 6.00
C ARG A 40 3.64 13.62 6.33
N GLN A 41 3.72 14.91 6.67
CA GLN A 41 4.96 15.56 7.08
C GLN A 41 5.51 14.97 8.38
N GLY A 42 4.64 14.63 9.34
CA GLY A 42 5.03 13.93 10.56
C GLY A 42 5.63 12.55 10.27
N TYR A 43 5.02 11.80 9.36
CA TYR A 43 5.53 10.51 8.92
C TYR A 43 6.92 10.65 8.26
N PHE A 44 7.11 11.59 7.33
CA PHE A 44 8.44 11.80 6.73
C PHE A 44 9.49 12.30 7.72
N ARG A 45 9.10 13.06 8.75
CA ARG A 45 10.01 13.35 9.86
C ARG A 45 10.42 12.07 10.58
N ALA A 46 9.48 11.17 10.87
CA ALA A 46 9.78 9.88 11.49
C ALA A 46 10.69 9.00 10.61
N VAL A 47 10.51 9.04 9.29
CA VAL A 47 11.42 8.40 8.31
C VAL A 47 12.82 8.98 8.42
N GLY A 48 12.95 10.31 8.45
CA GLY A 48 14.25 10.98 8.58
C GLY A 48 14.95 10.67 9.89
N GLU A 49 14.22 10.64 11.00
CA GLU A 49 14.75 10.26 12.31
C GLU A 49 15.25 8.81 12.30
N PHE A 50 14.47 7.88 11.73
CA PHE A 50 14.84 6.47 11.66
C PHE A 50 16.10 6.20 10.84
N PHE A 51 16.25 6.85 9.69
CA PHE A 51 17.40 6.69 8.79
C PHE A 51 18.51 7.75 9.01
N ALA A 52 18.38 8.58 10.06
CA ALA A 52 19.28 9.69 10.37
C ALA A 52 19.53 10.65 9.17
N LEU A 53 18.49 10.91 8.36
CA LEU A 53 18.59 11.79 7.20
C LEU A 53 18.55 13.28 7.61
N PRO A 54 19.39 14.14 7.00
CA PRO A 54 19.31 15.57 7.21
C PRO A 54 18.02 16.17 6.61
N PRO A 55 17.51 17.29 7.13
CA PRO A 55 16.27 17.92 6.62
C PRO A 55 16.28 18.25 5.13
N THR A 56 17.46 18.51 4.55
CA THR A 56 17.61 18.77 3.11
C THR A 56 17.30 17.55 2.26
N GLU A 57 17.57 16.34 2.75
CA GLU A 57 17.32 15.08 2.05
C GLU A 57 15.85 14.66 2.18
N LEU A 58 15.22 14.97 3.32
CA LEU A 58 13.77 14.81 3.52
C LEU A 58 12.93 15.58 2.50
N ALA A 59 13.38 16.75 2.07
CA ALA A 59 12.68 17.55 1.07
C ALA A 59 12.57 16.82 -0.29
N ILE A 60 13.58 16.01 -0.62
CA ILE A 60 13.71 15.31 -1.90
C ILE A 60 12.84 14.03 -1.92
N LEU A 61 12.51 13.46 -0.75
CA LEU A 61 11.65 12.27 -0.67
C LEU A 61 10.28 12.47 -1.33
N ASN A 62 9.73 13.69 -1.27
CA ASN A 62 8.46 14.04 -1.93
C ASN A 62 8.56 14.06 -3.47
N GLU A 63 9.76 14.17 -4.01
CA GLU A 63 10.00 14.16 -5.47
C GLU A 63 10.09 12.74 -6.01
N TRP A 64 10.23 11.74 -5.13
CA TRP A 64 10.24 10.35 -5.54
C TRP A 64 8.81 9.92 -5.89
N GLU A 65 8.60 9.51 -7.13
CA GLU A 65 7.36 8.90 -7.62
C GLU A 65 7.19 7.47 -7.06
N LEU A 66 7.16 7.36 -5.73
CA LEU A 66 6.90 6.14 -4.97
C LEU A 66 5.70 6.36 -4.06
N ASP A 67 5.01 5.27 -3.72
CA ASP A 67 4.06 5.31 -2.62
C ASP A 67 4.81 5.64 -1.31
N GLU A 68 4.19 6.42 -0.44
CA GLU A 68 4.84 6.96 0.76
C GLU A 68 5.40 5.85 1.66
N ASP A 69 4.67 4.73 1.77
CA ASP A 69 5.07 3.54 2.54
C ASP A 69 6.24 2.77 1.90
N GLU A 70 6.54 3.00 0.62
CA GLU A 70 7.66 2.37 -0.10
C GLU A 70 8.97 3.14 0.05
N ILE A 71 8.93 4.43 0.43
CA ILE A 71 10.11 5.26 0.62
C ILE A 71 11.08 4.65 1.66
N PRO A 72 10.62 4.20 2.85
CA PRO A 72 11.48 3.49 3.79
C PRO A 72 12.14 2.23 3.22
N VAL A 73 11.49 1.56 2.27
CA VAL A 73 12.05 0.34 1.65
C VAL A 73 13.27 0.67 0.81
N ALA A 74 13.20 1.73 -0.01
CA ALA A 74 14.33 2.20 -0.80
C ALA A 74 15.52 2.59 0.10
N LEU A 75 15.25 3.36 1.16
CA LEU A 75 16.26 3.81 2.11
C LEU A 75 16.91 2.64 2.86
N PHE A 76 16.11 1.68 3.32
CA PHE A 76 16.60 0.51 4.04
C PHE A 76 17.52 -0.37 3.18
N ILE A 77 17.14 -0.61 1.92
CA ILE A 77 18.00 -1.39 1.00
C ILE A 77 19.28 -0.59 0.71
N ALA A 78 19.18 0.72 0.49
CA ALA A 78 20.33 1.58 0.23
C ALA A 78 21.35 1.55 1.37
N GLU A 79 20.90 1.77 2.61
CA GLU A 79 21.74 1.79 3.81
C GLU A 79 22.51 0.47 3.99
N ARG A 80 21.85 -0.67 3.70
CA ARG A 80 22.45 -2.00 3.90
C ARG A 80 23.42 -2.43 2.83
N THR A 81 23.29 -1.87 1.63
CA THR A 81 23.96 -2.41 0.44
C THR A 81 24.95 -1.42 -0.18
N GLY A 82 24.88 -0.16 0.24
CA GLY A 82 25.67 0.94 -0.32
C GLY A 82 25.20 1.40 -1.71
N VAL A 83 24.11 0.84 -2.22
CA VAL A 83 23.47 1.29 -3.46
C VAL A 83 22.71 2.58 -3.18
N SER A 84 22.73 3.55 -4.10
CA SER A 84 22.00 4.80 -3.89
C SER A 84 20.48 4.59 -3.89
N ALA A 85 19.76 5.32 -3.06
CA ALA A 85 18.30 5.22 -3.00
C ALA A 85 17.64 5.64 -4.33
N GLU A 86 18.19 6.63 -5.03
CA GLU A 86 17.70 7.08 -6.34
C GLU A 86 17.83 5.99 -7.41
N ALA A 87 18.91 5.19 -7.37
CA ALA A 87 19.06 4.06 -8.26
C ALA A 87 17.99 2.98 -7.99
N LEU A 88 17.66 2.72 -6.72
CA LEU A 88 16.59 1.81 -6.34
C LEU A 88 15.21 2.35 -6.77
N VAL A 89 14.95 3.64 -6.58
CA VAL A 89 13.73 4.32 -7.06
C VAL A 89 13.59 4.18 -8.58
N ALA A 90 14.67 4.41 -9.34
CA ALA A 90 14.66 4.26 -10.79
C ALA A 90 14.36 2.81 -11.21
N LEU A 91 14.94 1.82 -10.53
CA LEU A 91 14.65 0.40 -10.77
C LEU A 91 13.19 0.05 -10.44
N ARG A 92 12.66 0.56 -9.33
CA ARG A 92 11.26 0.38 -8.93
C ARG A 92 10.30 0.96 -9.97
N ARG A 93 10.59 2.16 -10.48
CA ARG A 93 9.83 2.81 -11.57
C ARG A 93 9.95 2.07 -12.90
N SER A 94 11.05 1.36 -13.14
CA SER A 94 11.20 0.49 -14.32
C SER A 94 10.38 -0.82 -14.23
N GLY A 95 9.65 -1.04 -13.14
CA GLY A 95 8.77 -2.19 -12.93
C GLY A 95 9.39 -3.34 -12.14
N ARG A 96 10.57 -3.16 -11.52
CA ARG A 96 11.14 -4.16 -10.60
C ARG A 96 10.38 -4.15 -9.28
N SER A 97 10.04 -5.33 -8.79
CA SER A 97 9.37 -5.47 -7.48
C SER A 97 10.36 -5.32 -6.32
N TRP A 98 9.88 -4.92 -5.14
CA TRP A 98 10.73 -4.89 -3.95
C TRP A 98 11.27 -6.27 -3.57
N ALA A 99 10.49 -7.35 -3.81
CA ALA A 99 10.97 -8.71 -3.63
C ALA A 99 12.18 -9.03 -4.53
N GLU A 100 12.12 -8.66 -5.82
CA GLU A 100 13.24 -8.83 -6.74
C GLU A 100 14.47 -8.02 -6.34
N LEU A 101 14.27 -6.76 -5.92
CA LEU A 101 15.36 -5.88 -5.51
C LEU A 101 16.00 -6.37 -4.20
N ALA A 102 15.20 -6.72 -3.20
CA ALA A 102 15.69 -7.27 -1.94
C ALA A 102 16.51 -8.55 -2.17
N ALA A 103 15.99 -9.47 -2.98
CA ALA A 103 16.71 -10.69 -3.34
C ALA A 103 18.03 -10.40 -4.07
N ARG A 104 18.01 -9.49 -5.06
CA ARG A 104 19.21 -9.09 -5.82
C ARG A 104 20.31 -8.50 -4.93
N TYR A 105 19.93 -7.71 -3.94
CA TYR A 105 20.85 -7.00 -3.07
C TYR A 105 21.08 -7.70 -1.71
N GLY A 106 20.61 -8.94 -1.54
CA GLY A 106 20.89 -9.76 -0.36
C GLY A 106 20.15 -9.32 0.91
N VAL A 107 19.05 -8.57 0.79
CA VAL A 107 18.17 -8.25 1.90
C VAL A 107 17.17 -9.38 2.10
N SER A 108 17.48 -10.27 3.05
CA SER A 108 16.69 -11.48 3.32
C SER A 108 15.67 -11.31 4.44
N ALA A 109 14.80 -12.31 4.61
CA ALA A 109 13.84 -12.36 5.72
C ALA A 109 14.54 -12.31 7.09
N ALA A 110 15.67 -13.00 7.25
CA ALA A 110 16.49 -12.90 8.46
C ALA A 110 16.86 -11.45 8.81
N ALA A 111 17.20 -10.63 7.80
CA ALA A 111 17.59 -9.24 7.99
C ALA A 111 16.40 -8.33 8.34
N LEU A 112 15.21 -8.70 7.88
CA LEU A 112 13.97 -7.94 8.01
C LEU A 112 13.09 -8.36 9.19
N HIS A 113 13.35 -9.53 9.80
CA HIS A 113 12.58 -10.03 10.93
C HIS A 113 12.44 -8.98 12.04
N VAL A 114 11.20 -8.81 12.53
CA VAL A 114 10.88 -7.96 13.67
C VAL A 114 10.27 -8.85 14.75
N PRO A 115 10.88 -8.98 15.94
CA PRO A 115 10.40 -9.92 16.94
C PRO A 115 9.05 -9.46 17.52
N ILE A 116 8.10 -10.39 17.58
CA ILE A 116 6.81 -10.23 18.28
C ILE A 116 6.54 -11.44 19.17
N PRO A 117 5.78 -11.29 20.28
CA PRO A 117 5.34 -12.43 21.09
C PRO A 117 4.57 -13.46 20.27
N GLU A 118 4.64 -14.73 20.65
CA GLU A 118 3.97 -15.81 19.90
C GLU A 118 2.45 -15.67 19.84
N GLN A 119 1.86 -15.16 20.92
CA GLN A 119 0.42 -14.96 21.06
C GLN A 119 -0.12 -13.71 20.37
N SER A 120 0.75 -12.86 19.81
CA SER A 120 0.35 -11.60 19.16
C SER A 120 -0.17 -11.84 17.74
N SER A 121 -1.18 -11.07 17.33
CA SER A 121 -1.55 -10.99 15.90
C SER A 121 -0.39 -10.39 15.10
N ALA A 122 -0.19 -10.94 13.90
CA ALA A 122 0.74 -10.42 12.91
C ALA A 122 0.00 -9.82 11.70
N GLY A 123 -1.32 -9.64 11.80
CA GLY A 123 -2.17 -9.08 10.77
C GLY A 123 -1.98 -9.71 9.41
N GLU A 124 -1.89 -8.88 8.39
CA GLU A 124 -1.79 -9.30 6.99
C GLU A 124 -0.56 -10.17 6.69
N ILE A 125 0.49 -10.06 7.51
CA ILE A 125 1.73 -10.85 7.37
C ILE A 125 1.79 -12.06 8.31
N ALA A 126 0.65 -12.53 8.82
CA ALA A 126 0.57 -13.69 9.71
C ALA A 126 1.17 -14.96 9.10
N THR A 127 0.99 -15.21 7.80
CA THR A 127 1.59 -16.35 7.11
C THR A 127 3.12 -16.29 7.14
N LEU A 128 3.72 -15.11 6.99
CA LEU A 128 5.17 -14.94 7.08
C LEU A 128 5.67 -15.23 8.50
N TYR A 129 4.96 -14.77 9.53
CA TYR A 129 5.33 -15.12 10.91
C TYR A 129 5.14 -16.60 11.25
N GLN A 130 4.19 -17.30 10.61
CA GLN A 130 4.12 -18.76 10.70
C GLN A 130 5.37 -19.43 10.08
N GLN A 131 5.89 -18.89 8.98
CA GLN A 131 7.13 -19.38 8.38
C GLN A 131 8.35 -19.14 9.29
N TYR A 132 8.48 -17.95 9.88
CA TYR A 132 9.55 -17.68 10.86
C TYR A 132 9.50 -18.65 12.05
N ARG A 133 8.32 -18.94 12.59
CA ARG A 133 8.16 -19.85 13.74
C ARG A 133 8.40 -21.33 13.40
N SER A 134 8.15 -21.73 12.16
CA SER A 134 8.34 -23.11 11.70
C SER A 134 9.72 -23.39 11.08
N THR A 135 10.52 -22.34 10.87
CA THR A 135 11.85 -22.43 10.28
C THR A 135 12.91 -22.07 11.33
N PRO A 136 13.95 -22.89 11.54
CA PRO A 136 15.08 -22.51 12.38
C PRO A 136 15.70 -21.19 11.91
N GLU A 137 16.23 -20.36 12.83
CA GLU A 137 16.78 -19.04 12.48
C GLU A 137 17.85 -19.09 11.37
N SER A 138 18.66 -20.15 11.33
CA SER A 138 19.67 -20.36 10.29
C SER A 138 19.09 -20.53 8.88
N GLY A 139 17.80 -20.87 8.75
CA GLY A 139 17.08 -20.98 7.48
C GLY A 139 16.26 -19.74 7.13
N TRP A 140 16.23 -18.70 7.97
CA TRP A 140 15.44 -17.50 7.69
C TRP A 140 15.93 -16.73 6.46
N ALA A 141 17.20 -16.88 6.08
CA ALA A 141 17.71 -16.24 4.88
C ALA A 141 17.04 -16.76 3.59
N ASP A 142 16.50 -17.98 3.62
CA ASP A 142 15.90 -18.65 2.46
C ASP A 142 14.38 -18.46 2.34
N ILE A 143 13.76 -17.80 3.33
CA ILE A 143 12.33 -17.48 3.29
C ILE A 143 12.08 -16.46 2.18
N GLN A 144 11.22 -16.82 1.22
CA GLN A 144 10.84 -15.93 0.12
C GLN A 144 9.85 -14.88 0.58
N LEU A 145 10.25 -13.61 0.50
CA LEU A 145 9.40 -12.48 0.86
C LEU A 145 8.65 -11.93 -0.36
N LYS A 146 7.41 -11.52 -0.14
CA LYS A 146 6.64 -10.69 -1.07
C LYS A 146 6.93 -9.21 -0.85
N SER A 147 6.69 -8.39 -1.87
CA SER A 147 6.87 -6.93 -1.76
C SER A 147 6.05 -6.31 -0.61
N ALA A 148 4.78 -6.71 -0.45
CA ALA A 148 3.94 -6.21 0.64
C ALA A 148 4.48 -6.59 2.03
N GLU A 149 5.07 -7.78 2.17
CA GLU A 149 5.68 -8.24 3.42
C GLU A 149 6.95 -7.44 3.76
N ILE A 150 7.75 -7.09 2.74
CA ILE A 150 8.93 -6.22 2.91
C ILE A 150 8.50 -4.82 3.36
N VAL A 151 7.52 -4.23 2.67
CA VAL A 151 6.95 -2.92 3.01
C VAL A 151 6.44 -2.93 4.45
N ALA A 152 5.67 -3.96 4.84
CA ALA A 152 5.13 -4.10 6.18
C ALA A 152 6.22 -4.23 7.25
N LEU A 153 7.18 -5.14 7.10
CA LEU A 153 8.22 -5.35 8.11
C LEU A 153 9.08 -4.10 8.34
N ILE A 154 9.41 -3.37 7.27
CA ILE A 154 10.21 -2.14 7.37
C ILE A 154 9.40 -1.04 8.05
N ASN A 155 8.15 -0.82 7.65
CA ASN A 155 7.31 0.20 8.27
C ASN A 155 6.98 -0.11 9.73
N VAL A 156 6.74 -1.38 10.07
CA VAL A 156 6.54 -1.81 11.46
C VAL A 156 7.77 -1.51 12.30
N ARG A 157 8.97 -1.82 11.79
CA ARG A 157 10.22 -1.50 12.47
C ARG A 157 10.38 0.01 12.67
N LEU A 158 10.10 0.78 11.62
CA LEU A 158 10.19 2.24 11.62
C LEU A 158 9.25 2.86 12.66
N LEU A 159 7.97 2.52 12.62
CA LEU A 159 6.97 3.08 13.53
C LEU A 159 7.22 2.65 14.97
N ALA A 160 7.55 1.37 15.21
CA ALA A 160 7.82 0.87 16.55
C ALA A 160 9.01 1.57 17.19
N GLN A 161 10.10 1.78 16.43
CA GLN A 161 11.30 2.44 16.96
C GLN A 161 11.08 3.93 17.16
N THR A 162 10.49 4.63 16.19
CA THR A 162 10.33 6.09 16.28
C THR A 162 9.29 6.50 17.33
N LEU A 163 8.22 5.71 17.50
CA LEU A 163 7.16 6.01 18.46
C LEU A 163 7.38 5.36 19.83
N GLY A 164 8.36 4.46 19.97
CA GLY A 164 8.64 3.77 21.24
C GLY A 164 7.55 2.78 21.66
N ILE A 165 6.79 2.24 20.71
CA ILE A 165 5.71 1.26 20.95
C ILE A 165 6.11 -0.13 20.46
N SER A 166 5.36 -1.16 20.84
CA SER A 166 5.72 -2.53 20.48
C SER A 166 5.43 -2.82 18.99
N PRO A 167 6.26 -3.61 18.28
CA PRO A 167 5.96 -4.00 16.90
C PRO A 167 4.64 -4.78 16.75
N ALA A 168 4.28 -5.56 17.77
CA ALA A 168 3.00 -6.27 17.81
C ALA A 168 1.80 -5.32 17.83
N GLU A 169 1.92 -4.19 18.53
CA GLU A 169 0.89 -3.16 18.57
C GLU A 169 0.75 -2.45 17.22
N VAL A 170 1.87 -2.12 16.55
CA VAL A 170 1.84 -1.56 15.19
C VAL A 170 1.16 -2.51 14.22
N LEU A 171 1.51 -3.80 14.26
CA LEU A 171 0.90 -4.83 13.40
C LEU A 171 -0.60 -4.98 13.65
N ALA A 172 -1.02 -5.03 14.92
CA ALA A 172 -2.43 -5.15 15.27
C ALA A 172 -3.26 -3.95 14.78
N GLN A 173 -2.71 -2.73 14.84
CA GLN A 173 -3.40 -1.54 14.34
C GLN A 173 -3.32 -1.40 12.81
N SER A 174 -2.30 -1.98 12.17
CA SER A 174 -2.15 -1.94 10.70
C SER A 174 -3.27 -2.65 9.95
N GLU A 175 -3.91 -3.66 10.57
CA GLU A 175 -5.04 -4.38 9.97
C GLU A 175 -6.23 -3.46 9.60
N ALA A 176 -6.38 -2.34 10.32
CA ALA A 176 -7.49 -1.40 10.12
C ALA A 176 -7.10 -0.18 9.26
N ALA A 177 -5.83 -0.03 8.90
CA ALA A 177 -5.30 1.14 8.21
C ALA A 177 -5.02 0.84 6.74
N ASP A 178 -5.44 1.74 5.84
CA ASP A 178 -5.19 1.58 4.40
C ASP A 178 -3.71 1.79 4.01
N SER A 179 -2.93 2.45 4.86
CA SER A 179 -1.50 2.75 4.65
C SER A 179 -0.77 2.99 5.97
N PHE A 180 0.56 2.84 5.98
CA PHE A 180 1.37 3.12 7.17
C PHE A 180 1.44 4.62 7.49
N VAL A 181 1.27 5.50 6.51
CA VAL A 181 1.12 6.95 6.77
C VAL A 181 -0.18 7.26 7.51
N LYS A 182 -1.30 6.63 7.14
CA LYS A 182 -2.55 6.76 7.90
C LYS A 182 -2.41 6.19 9.30
N LEU A 183 -1.78 5.02 9.42
CA LEU A 183 -1.52 4.39 10.70
C LEU A 183 -0.66 5.28 11.60
N PHE A 184 0.39 5.90 11.08
CA PHE A 184 1.21 6.86 11.82
C PHE A 184 0.35 7.99 12.40
N GLY A 185 -0.55 8.57 11.60
CA GLY A 185 -1.48 9.58 12.08
C GLY A 185 -2.41 9.09 13.19
N GLN A 186 -2.86 7.84 13.14
CA GLN A 186 -3.69 7.23 14.18
C GLN A 186 -2.91 6.97 15.47
N LEU A 187 -1.61 6.65 15.37
CA LEU A 187 -0.77 6.30 16.52
C LEU A 187 -0.26 7.51 17.33
N ILE A 188 -0.27 8.71 16.74
CA ILE A 188 0.20 9.94 17.41
C ILE A 188 -0.93 10.77 18.04
N HIS A 189 -2.16 10.25 18.04
CA HIS A 189 -3.36 10.89 18.59
C HIS A 189 -3.95 10.06 19.72
#